data_AF-R6IRC0-F1
#
_entry.id   AF-R6IRC0-F1
#
_cell.length_a   1.000
_cell.length_b   1.000
_cell.length_c   1.000
_cell.angle_alpha   90.00
_cell.angle_beta   90.00
_cell.angle_gamma   90.00
#
_symmetry.space_group_name_H-M   'P 1'
#
loop_
_entity.id
_entity.type
_entity.pdbx_description
1 polymer ?
#
loop_
_entity_poly.entity_id
_entity_poly.type
_entity_poly.pdbx_seq_one_letter_code
_entity_poly.pdbx_strand_id
1 'polypeptide(L)'
;MKKLMSTCTALLLALCMLLPAYSAFAATDNDKIGERLEKVASQTEGATNYLYKDKDFGVADAVDMLAAVRNFDASDAQVEGFIAAVEKELKANGGKLYYPVPVYDDNYAQIGTNNTEELELYAAVICVYDAMGKDYTDVAGYDLSKLMQNCGTAVYGTNYYLYRLVTEACAIVDAPQSFVQSVIKNLTDLYKMGEGPDFWGGYGASADDLGAFLTALAPYADDYKTYIDDAVELLEKNVSDAGYTSWGSANADSTAMALMAYSALDDQEKADKAYDLLCKFESKTTGVFTYDGEENALATKDALTALGYYTDHLIGRIVIDPDDPTEPTTKKNAEKTTANKSTKETTKKSTSKKSPATGNNAAAAGVMAITAAGACLLLAKKRK
;
A
#
# COMPACT_ATOMS: atom_id res chain seq x y z
N MET A 1 -1.11 -0.82 30.75
CA MET A 1 -1.23 -0.69 29.29
C MET A 1 0.17 -0.53 28.76
N LYS A 2 0.78 -1.65 28.31
CA LYS A 2 2.14 -1.64 27.75
C LYS A 2 1.99 -1.18 26.31
N LYS A 3 2.75 -0.14 25.92
CA LYS A 3 2.92 0.25 24.51
C LYS A 3 3.23 -1.01 23.71
N LEU A 4 2.37 -1.37 22.75
CA LEU A 4 2.81 -2.21 21.65
C LEU A 4 3.87 -1.37 20.96
N MET A 5 5.13 -1.80 21.01
CA MET A 5 6.06 -1.37 19.98
C MET A 5 5.55 -2.01 18.69
N SER A 6 5.40 -1.22 17.62
CA SER A 6 5.12 -1.74 16.27
C SER A 6 5.92 -3.02 16.04
N THR A 7 5.23 -4.06 15.57
CA THR A 7 5.83 -5.36 15.29
C THR A 7 7.02 -5.23 14.36
N CYS A 8 7.04 -4.27 13.43
CA CYS A 8 8.21 -3.98 12.59
C CYS A 8 9.38 -3.40 13.39
N THR A 9 9.17 -2.37 14.21
CA THR A 9 10.25 -1.76 15.01
C THR A 9 10.75 -2.71 16.11
N ALA A 10 9.86 -3.55 16.67
CA ALA A 10 10.20 -4.57 17.64
C ALA A 10 10.94 -5.75 17.01
N LEU A 11 10.59 -6.15 15.78
CA LEU A 11 11.36 -7.13 15.00
C LEU A 11 12.73 -6.55 14.61
N LEU A 12 12.81 -5.31 14.13
CA LEU A 12 14.07 -4.60 13.80
C LEU A 12 15.02 -4.51 15.00
N LEU A 13 14.54 -4.05 16.16
CA LEU A 13 15.33 -3.98 17.38
C LEU A 13 15.69 -5.38 17.93
N ALA A 14 14.81 -6.37 17.80
CA ALA A 14 15.11 -7.74 18.21
C ALA A 14 16.15 -8.39 17.28
N LEU A 15 16.02 -8.22 15.95
CA LEU A 15 16.95 -8.72 14.94
C LEU A 15 18.35 -8.10 15.12
N CYS A 16 18.45 -6.78 15.35
CA CYS A 16 19.74 -6.13 15.62
C CYS A 16 20.36 -6.54 16.96
N MET A 17 19.55 -6.92 17.97
CA MET A 17 20.05 -7.34 19.29
C MET A 17 20.32 -8.85 19.41
N LEU A 18 19.96 -9.66 18.41
CA LEU A 18 20.02 -11.13 18.45
C LEU A 18 21.15 -11.74 17.60
N LEU A 19 22.16 -10.97 17.15
CA LEU A 19 23.26 -11.51 16.34
C LEU A 19 24.49 -11.89 17.20
N PRO A 20 24.65 -13.15 17.68
CA PRO A 20 25.98 -13.68 17.99
C PRO A 20 26.75 -13.94 16.68
N ALA A 21 28.07 -13.77 16.72
CA ALA A 21 28.95 -13.79 15.55
C ALA A 21 28.78 -15.03 14.66
N TYR A 22 28.15 -14.83 13.50
CA TYR A 22 28.02 -15.81 12.41
C TYR A 22 29.31 -15.91 11.59
N SER A 23 29.34 -16.81 10.59
CA SER A 23 30.44 -16.88 9.62
C SER A 23 30.76 -15.48 9.07
N ALA A 24 32.04 -15.10 9.04
CA ALA A 24 32.44 -13.72 8.78
C ALA A 24 31.88 -13.14 7.47
N PHE A 25 31.54 -13.97 6.48
CA PHE A 25 30.90 -13.55 5.23
C PHE A 25 29.38 -13.30 5.37
N ALA A 26 28.63 -14.21 5.99
CA ALA A 26 27.19 -14.02 6.22
C ALA A 26 26.91 -12.89 7.25
N ALA A 27 27.80 -12.76 8.24
CA ALA A 27 27.76 -11.64 9.18
C ALA A 27 27.92 -10.29 8.45
N THR A 28 28.90 -10.17 7.53
CA THR A 28 29.11 -8.91 6.81
C THR A 28 28.00 -8.50 5.87
N ASP A 29 27.24 -9.44 5.31
CA ASP A 29 26.12 -9.10 4.43
C ASP A 29 24.84 -8.79 5.24
N ASN A 30 24.59 -9.50 6.34
CA ASN A 30 23.54 -9.13 7.30
C ASN A 30 23.81 -7.76 7.95
N ASP A 31 25.07 -7.43 8.27
CA ASP A 31 25.45 -6.13 8.84
C ASP A 31 25.13 -4.97 7.87
N LYS A 32 25.45 -5.13 6.57
CA LYS A 32 25.11 -4.13 5.54
C LYS A 32 23.60 -3.99 5.36
N ILE A 33 22.86 -5.11 5.39
CA ILE A 33 21.40 -5.09 5.35
C ILE A 33 20.84 -4.38 6.59
N GLY A 34 21.41 -4.62 7.77
CA GLY A 34 21.05 -3.94 9.01
C GLY A 34 21.27 -2.42 8.95
N GLU A 35 22.45 -1.96 8.53
CA GLU A 35 22.73 -0.54 8.34
C GLU A 35 21.77 0.12 7.33
N ARG A 36 21.47 -0.59 6.24
CA ARG A 36 20.50 -0.15 5.23
C ARG A 36 19.10 -0.04 5.82
N LEU A 37 18.66 -1.05 6.56
CA LEU A 37 17.36 -1.08 7.23
C LEU A 37 17.20 0.05 8.24
N GLU A 38 18.23 0.36 9.02
CA GLU A 38 18.19 1.49 9.96
C GLU A 38 17.98 2.83 9.23
N LYS A 39 18.67 3.05 8.11
CA LYS A 39 18.49 4.24 7.31
C LYS A 39 17.09 4.32 6.70
N VAL A 40 16.62 3.22 6.11
CA VAL A 40 15.28 3.12 5.53
C VAL A 40 14.21 3.38 6.60
N ALA A 41 14.36 2.79 7.79
CA ALA A 41 13.44 3.01 8.91
C ALA A 41 13.36 4.48 9.35
N SER A 42 14.50 5.18 9.36
CA SER A 42 14.51 6.62 9.66
C SER A 42 13.81 7.44 8.55
N GLN A 43 13.99 7.06 7.28
CA GLN A 43 13.32 7.71 6.15
C GLN A 43 11.81 7.44 6.16
N THR A 44 11.37 6.22 6.44
CA THR A 44 9.96 5.88 6.50
C THR A 44 9.24 6.58 7.67
N GLU A 45 9.88 6.69 8.84
CA GLU A 45 9.38 7.48 9.96
C GLU A 45 9.27 8.96 9.59
N GLY A 46 10.30 9.53 8.98
CA GLY A 46 10.30 10.93 8.55
C GLY A 46 9.21 11.25 7.53
N ALA A 47 9.08 10.42 6.49
CA ALA A 47 8.05 10.54 5.45
C ALA A 47 6.64 10.43 6.03
N THR A 48 6.40 9.42 6.88
CA THR A 48 5.09 9.20 7.50
C THR A 48 4.70 10.37 8.40
N ASN A 49 5.64 10.89 9.20
CA ASN A 49 5.39 12.08 10.03
C ASN A 49 5.08 13.31 9.19
N TYR A 50 5.79 13.53 8.08
CA TYR A 50 5.55 14.65 7.16
C TYR A 50 4.16 14.58 6.53
N LEU A 51 3.72 13.38 6.13
CA LEU A 51 2.47 13.19 5.40
C LEU A 51 1.24 13.06 6.31
N TYR A 52 1.38 12.38 7.46
CA TYR A 52 0.22 11.75 8.13
C TYR A 52 0.13 11.98 9.64
N LYS A 53 1.05 12.70 10.28
CA LYS A 53 1.11 12.82 11.76
C LYS A 53 -0.22 13.14 12.45
N ASP A 54 -1.02 14.02 11.86
CA ASP A 54 -2.31 14.46 12.41
C ASP A 54 -3.48 14.13 11.46
N LYS A 55 -3.29 13.19 10.54
CA LYS A 55 -4.30 12.82 9.54
C LYS A 55 -5.35 11.89 10.16
N ASP A 56 -6.63 12.27 10.02
CA ASP A 56 -7.76 11.38 10.24
C ASP A 56 -8.02 10.57 8.95
N PHE A 57 -7.85 9.25 9.03
CA PHE A 57 -8.02 8.37 7.88
C PHE A 57 -9.48 7.94 7.72
N GLY A 58 -10.07 8.27 6.56
CA GLY A 58 -11.34 7.71 6.12
C GLY A 58 -11.15 6.51 5.18
N VAL A 59 -12.26 5.95 4.72
CA VAL A 59 -12.26 4.83 3.73
C VAL A 59 -11.52 5.23 2.44
N ALA A 60 -11.68 6.47 1.98
CA ALA A 60 -11.00 6.99 0.79
C ALA A 60 -9.47 7.06 0.95
N ASP A 61 -8.97 7.09 2.19
CA ASP A 61 -7.54 7.18 2.49
C ASP A 61 -6.89 5.80 2.65
N ALA A 62 -7.53 4.71 2.24
CA ALA A 62 -7.02 3.34 2.46
C ALA A 62 -5.59 3.14 1.96
N VAL A 63 -5.20 3.74 0.84
CA VAL A 63 -3.81 3.67 0.32
C VAL A 63 -2.83 4.42 1.22
N ASP A 64 -3.20 5.63 1.67
CA ASP A 64 -2.36 6.41 2.61
C ASP A 64 -2.27 5.70 3.97
N MET A 65 -3.38 5.09 4.43
CA MET A 65 -3.41 4.30 5.66
C MET A 65 -2.53 3.06 5.54
N LEU A 66 -2.54 2.39 4.39
CA LEU A 66 -1.66 1.24 4.11
C LEU A 66 -0.19 1.64 4.22
N ALA A 67 0.18 2.76 3.60
CA ALA A 67 1.53 3.30 3.69
C ALA A 67 1.87 3.60 5.16
N ALA A 68 0.97 4.21 5.92
CA ALA A 68 1.20 4.52 7.33
C ALA A 68 1.44 3.26 8.18
N VAL A 69 0.63 2.20 8.04
CA VAL A 69 0.77 0.98 8.88
C VAL A 69 1.94 0.09 8.48
N ARG A 70 2.35 0.08 7.21
CA ARG A 70 3.51 -0.71 6.75
C ARG A 70 4.83 -0.07 7.15
N ASN A 71 4.90 1.26 7.07
CA ASN A 71 6.14 1.99 7.16
C ASN A 71 6.37 2.65 8.54
N PHE A 72 5.31 2.80 9.34
CA PHE A 72 5.35 3.42 10.66
C PHE A 72 4.29 2.84 11.60
N ASP A 73 4.34 3.23 12.88
CA ASP A 73 3.31 2.88 13.87
C ASP A 73 2.19 3.92 13.82
N ALA A 74 1.22 3.75 12.90
CA ALA A 74 0.01 4.57 12.90
C ALA A 74 -0.62 4.57 14.29
N SER A 75 -1.02 5.74 14.80
CA SER A 75 -1.50 5.83 16.18
C SER A 75 -2.79 5.02 16.39
N ASP A 76 -3.04 4.57 17.63
CA ASP A 76 -4.28 3.86 17.99
C ASP A 76 -5.52 4.63 17.52
N ALA A 77 -5.52 5.96 17.63
CA ALA A 77 -6.63 6.81 17.19
C ALA A 77 -6.84 6.78 15.66
N GLN A 78 -5.76 6.76 14.89
CA GLN A 78 -5.81 6.65 13.43
C GLN A 78 -6.32 5.27 12.99
N VAL A 79 -5.82 4.21 13.63
CA VAL A 79 -6.27 2.83 13.38
C VAL A 79 -7.75 2.66 13.72
N GLU A 80 -8.17 3.08 14.92
CA GLU A 80 -9.56 3.01 15.36
C GLU A 80 -10.47 3.87 14.48
N GLY A 81 -10.01 5.07 14.08
CA GLY A 81 -10.73 5.97 13.18
C GLY A 81 -10.99 5.35 11.81
N PHE A 82 -9.95 4.77 11.19
CA PHE A 82 -10.07 4.11 9.89
C PHE A 82 -11.03 2.91 9.95
N ILE A 83 -10.88 2.03 10.94
CA ILE A 83 -11.77 0.86 11.12
C ILE A 83 -13.22 1.32 11.32
N ALA A 84 -13.44 2.32 12.17
CA ALA A 84 -14.78 2.86 12.39
C ALA A 84 -15.38 3.45 11.09
N ALA A 85 -14.57 4.08 10.24
CA ALA A 85 -15.01 4.59 8.94
C ALA A 85 -15.41 3.45 7.98
N VAL A 86 -14.60 2.39 7.87
CA VAL A 86 -14.89 1.20 7.05
C VAL A 86 -16.18 0.52 7.52
N GLU A 87 -16.31 0.26 8.81
CA GLU A 87 -17.51 -0.36 9.37
C GLU A 87 -18.77 0.49 9.15
N LYS A 88 -18.65 1.81 9.30
CA LYS A 88 -19.75 2.74 9.09
C LYS A 88 -20.23 2.71 7.64
N GLU A 89 -19.31 2.70 6.68
CA GLU A 89 -19.62 2.67 5.25
C GLU A 89 -20.31 1.35 4.87
N LEU A 90 -19.75 0.20 5.31
CA LEU A 90 -20.37 -1.11 5.09
C LEU A 90 -21.78 -1.18 5.66
N LYS A 91 -21.99 -0.72 6.90
CA LYS A 91 -23.31 -0.70 7.54
C LYS A 91 -24.28 0.22 6.81
N ALA A 92 -23.83 1.38 6.33
CA ALA A 92 -24.67 2.35 5.61
C ALA A 92 -25.09 1.85 4.23
N ASN A 93 -24.23 1.10 3.55
CA ASN A 93 -24.42 0.72 2.15
C ASN A 93 -24.75 -0.76 1.93
N GLY A 94 -25.18 -1.47 2.98
CA GLY A 94 -25.59 -2.88 2.87
C GLY A 94 -24.45 -3.82 2.50
N GLY A 95 -23.25 -3.56 3.02
CA GLY A 95 -22.04 -4.35 2.80
C GLY A 95 -21.15 -3.86 1.69
N LYS A 96 -21.40 -2.67 1.14
CA LYS A 96 -20.62 -2.12 0.02
C LYS A 96 -19.67 -1.02 0.47
N LEU A 97 -18.48 -0.98 -0.13
CA LEU A 97 -17.56 0.14 0.00
C LEU A 97 -17.70 1.06 -1.22
N TYR A 98 -17.84 2.36 -0.93
CA TYR A 98 -17.80 3.42 -1.90
C TYR A 98 -16.76 4.44 -1.48
N TYR A 99 -16.29 5.25 -2.42
CA TYR A 99 -15.64 6.48 -2.06
C TYR A 99 -16.68 7.45 -1.47
N PRO A 100 -16.60 7.83 -0.19
CA PRO A 100 -17.63 8.63 0.48
C PRO A 100 -17.77 10.05 -0.09
N VAL A 101 -16.80 10.49 -0.89
CA VAL A 101 -16.83 11.72 -1.69
C VAL A 101 -16.42 11.38 -3.13
N PRO A 102 -16.90 12.14 -4.14
CA PRO A 102 -16.35 12.05 -5.48
C PRO A 102 -14.83 12.20 -5.43
N VAL A 103 -14.13 11.20 -5.95
CA VAL A 103 -12.69 11.28 -6.15
C VAL A 103 -12.45 11.86 -7.54
N TYR A 104 -11.40 12.65 -7.67
CA TYR A 104 -10.95 13.22 -8.93
C TYR A 104 -9.50 12.81 -9.16
N ASP A 105 -9.12 12.58 -10.41
CA ASP A 105 -7.69 12.48 -10.76
C ASP A 105 -7.01 13.85 -10.76
N ASP A 106 -5.70 13.85 -11.01
CA ASP A 106 -4.90 15.08 -11.12
C ASP A 106 -5.32 15.99 -12.28
N ASN A 107 -6.16 15.48 -13.21
CA ASN A 107 -6.75 16.21 -14.32
C ASN A 107 -8.19 16.69 -14.04
N TYR A 108 -8.69 16.54 -12.81
CA TYR A 108 -10.05 16.89 -12.38
C TYR A 108 -11.17 16.10 -13.09
N ALA A 109 -10.90 14.93 -13.67
CA ALA A 109 -11.96 14.02 -14.10
C ALA A 109 -12.55 13.32 -12.87
N GLN A 110 -13.90 13.19 -12.80
CA GLN A 110 -14.55 12.45 -11.70
C GLN A 110 -14.43 10.95 -11.93
N ILE A 111 -13.91 10.25 -10.93
CA ILE A 111 -13.35 8.92 -11.14
C ILE A 111 -13.87 7.89 -10.16
N GLY A 112 -14.34 8.37 -9.00
CA GLY A 112 -15.23 7.65 -8.11
C GLY A 112 -16.53 8.43 -7.97
N THR A 113 -17.65 7.73 -7.93
CA THR A 113 -18.92 8.29 -7.48
C THR A 113 -19.21 7.77 -6.09
N ASN A 114 -20.05 8.48 -5.33
CA ASN A 114 -20.48 8.04 -4.00
C ASN A 114 -21.40 6.80 -4.00
N ASN A 115 -21.52 6.11 -5.12
CA ASN A 115 -22.40 4.97 -5.32
C ASN A 115 -21.86 3.90 -6.29
N THR A 116 -20.58 3.97 -6.68
CA THR A 116 -19.92 2.92 -7.48
C THR A 116 -18.90 2.18 -6.63
N GLU A 117 -18.98 0.85 -6.65
CA GLU A 117 -18.01 -0.02 -5.99
C GLU A 117 -16.75 -0.07 -6.83
N GLU A 118 -15.60 0.15 -6.19
CA GLU A 118 -14.31 0.13 -6.86
C GLU A 118 -13.46 -1.03 -6.33
N LEU A 119 -12.91 -1.81 -7.26
CA LEU A 119 -12.18 -3.05 -6.94
C LEU A 119 -10.94 -2.77 -6.09
N GLU A 120 -10.20 -1.74 -6.45
CA GLU A 120 -8.98 -1.32 -5.77
C GLU A 120 -9.24 -0.73 -4.38
N LEU A 121 -10.42 -0.19 -4.11
CA LEU A 121 -10.78 0.25 -2.77
C LEU A 121 -10.93 -0.94 -1.82
N TYR A 122 -11.62 -2.00 -2.24
CA TYR A 122 -11.68 -3.23 -1.46
C TYR A 122 -10.29 -3.81 -1.24
N ALA A 123 -9.48 -3.87 -2.30
CA ALA A 123 -8.11 -4.38 -2.23
C ALA A 123 -7.25 -3.59 -1.25
N ALA A 124 -7.29 -2.25 -1.32
CA ALA A 124 -6.56 -1.40 -0.38
C ALA A 124 -6.99 -1.64 1.07
N VAL A 125 -8.30 -1.72 1.36
CA VAL A 125 -8.80 -1.99 2.72
C VAL A 125 -8.36 -3.38 3.19
N ILE A 126 -8.41 -4.41 2.35
CA ILE A 126 -7.91 -5.76 2.67
C ILE A 126 -6.43 -5.72 3.03
N CYS A 127 -5.60 -5.06 2.21
CA CYS A 127 -4.16 -4.91 2.49
C CYS A 127 -3.90 -4.18 3.81
N VAL A 128 -4.70 -3.17 4.16
CA VAL A 128 -4.58 -2.47 5.46
C VAL A 128 -4.93 -3.43 6.61
N TYR A 129 -6.01 -4.18 6.50
CA TYR A 129 -6.41 -5.14 7.54
C TYR A 129 -5.36 -6.23 7.74
N ASP A 130 -4.83 -6.77 6.65
CA ASP A 130 -3.75 -7.76 6.66
C ASP A 130 -2.49 -7.21 7.32
N ALA A 131 -2.03 -6.01 6.93
CA ALA A 131 -0.87 -5.35 7.53
C ALA A 131 -1.05 -5.07 9.04
N MET A 132 -2.28 -4.86 9.49
CA MET A 132 -2.62 -4.71 10.92
C MET A 132 -2.83 -6.04 11.66
N GLY A 133 -2.78 -7.19 10.96
CA GLY A 133 -3.12 -8.50 11.50
C GLY A 133 -4.58 -8.64 11.95
N LYS A 134 -5.50 -7.93 11.28
CA LYS A 134 -6.94 -7.92 11.58
C LYS A 134 -7.72 -8.78 10.60
N ASP A 135 -8.82 -9.35 11.09
CA ASP A 135 -9.69 -10.20 10.29
C ASP A 135 -10.51 -9.37 9.28
N TYR A 136 -10.22 -9.55 7.99
CA TYR A 136 -10.95 -8.94 6.88
C TYR A 136 -12.18 -9.77 6.44
N THR A 137 -12.40 -10.95 7.03
CA THR A 137 -13.53 -11.84 6.69
C THR A 137 -14.79 -11.61 7.54
N ASP A 138 -14.67 -10.83 8.62
CA ASP A 138 -15.80 -10.38 9.44
C ASP A 138 -15.64 -8.91 9.88
N VAL A 139 -15.84 -8.00 8.92
CA VAL A 139 -15.85 -6.55 9.17
C VAL A 139 -17.30 -6.08 9.21
N ALA A 140 -17.78 -5.75 10.40
CA ALA A 140 -19.19 -5.38 10.62
C ALA A 140 -20.21 -6.43 10.14
N GLY A 141 -19.87 -7.72 10.13
CA GLY A 141 -20.70 -8.80 9.61
C GLY A 141 -20.56 -9.05 8.11
N TYR A 142 -19.56 -8.44 7.46
CA TYR A 142 -19.29 -8.58 6.03
C TYR A 142 -17.89 -9.13 5.75
N ASP A 143 -17.80 -9.99 4.74
CA ASP A 143 -16.54 -10.61 4.29
C ASP A 143 -15.98 -9.80 3.11
N LEU A 144 -14.90 -9.05 3.35
CA LEU A 144 -14.31 -8.16 2.34
C LEU A 144 -13.74 -8.93 1.15
N SER A 145 -13.21 -10.14 1.37
CA SER A 145 -12.68 -10.98 0.29
C SER A 145 -13.79 -11.37 -0.68
N LYS A 146 -14.95 -11.79 -0.15
CA LYS A 146 -16.12 -12.10 -1.00
C LYS A 146 -16.64 -10.86 -1.71
N LEU A 147 -16.66 -9.71 -1.05
CA LEU A 147 -17.14 -8.46 -1.65
C LEU A 147 -16.24 -8.01 -2.80
N MET A 148 -14.92 -8.01 -2.61
CA MET A 148 -13.93 -7.72 -3.65
C MET A 148 -14.13 -8.60 -4.89
N GLN A 149 -14.31 -9.92 -4.69
CA GLN A 149 -14.48 -10.85 -5.81
C GLN A 149 -15.82 -10.67 -6.55
N ASN A 150 -16.82 -10.03 -5.92
CA ASN A 150 -18.14 -9.80 -6.49
C ASN A 150 -18.28 -8.41 -7.14
N CYS A 151 -17.40 -7.43 -6.84
CA CYS A 151 -17.53 -6.07 -7.37
C CYS A 151 -17.07 -5.94 -8.84
N GLY A 152 -16.21 -6.84 -9.30
CA GLY A 152 -15.70 -6.87 -10.67
C GLY A 152 -14.23 -7.26 -10.73
N THR A 153 -13.66 -7.27 -11.93
CA THR A 153 -12.24 -7.65 -12.16
C THR A 153 -11.41 -6.50 -12.75
N ALA A 154 -12.05 -5.39 -13.10
CA ALA A 154 -11.39 -4.23 -13.69
C ALA A 154 -11.30 -3.14 -12.64
N VAL A 155 -10.16 -2.45 -12.61
CA VAL A 155 -10.01 -1.16 -11.95
C VAL A 155 -10.66 -0.13 -12.89
N TYR A 156 -11.79 0.44 -12.47
CA TYR A 156 -12.52 1.43 -13.25
C TYR A 156 -12.08 2.83 -12.81
N GLY A 157 -11.58 3.63 -13.75
CA GLY A 157 -11.32 5.05 -13.51
C GLY A 157 -10.24 5.32 -12.45
N THR A 158 -8.96 5.27 -12.84
CA THR A 158 -8.07 6.47 -12.89
C THR A 158 -6.61 6.20 -12.86
N ASN A 159 -6.24 5.12 -12.19
CA ASN A 159 -4.85 4.90 -11.95
C ASN A 159 -4.59 3.41 -12.04
N TYR A 160 -4.10 3.00 -13.20
CA TYR A 160 -3.67 1.64 -13.47
C TYR A 160 -2.58 1.18 -12.49
N TYR A 161 -1.91 2.10 -11.80
CA TYR A 161 -0.93 1.74 -10.76
C TYR A 161 -1.58 1.05 -9.56
N LEU A 162 -2.89 1.19 -9.37
CA LEU A 162 -3.62 0.54 -8.28
C LEU A 162 -3.87 -0.96 -8.52
N TYR A 163 -3.62 -1.48 -9.73
CA TYR A 163 -3.63 -2.93 -9.97
C TYR A 163 -2.66 -3.67 -9.04
N ARG A 164 -1.58 -3.03 -8.58
CA ARG A 164 -0.64 -3.61 -7.61
C ARG A 164 -1.32 -4.00 -6.29
N LEU A 165 -2.28 -3.21 -5.83
CA LEU A 165 -3.02 -3.49 -4.60
C LEU A 165 -4.02 -4.61 -4.85
N VAL A 166 -4.65 -4.64 -6.03
CA VAL A 166 -5.61 -5.68 -6.40
C VAL A 166 -4.93 -7.04 -6.48
N THR A 167 -3.77 -7.15 -7.14
CA THR A 167 -3.05 -8.42 -7.27
C THR A 167 -2.45 -8.86 -5.94
N GLU A 168 -1.97 -7.92 -5.12
CA GLU A 168 -1.55 -8.20 -3.74
C GLU A 168 -2.72 -8.71 -2.87
N ALA A 169 -3.87 -8.05 -2.89
CA ALA A 169 -5.06 -8.50 -2.18
C ALA A 169 -5.53 -9.88 -2.68
N CYS A 170 -5.43 -10.16 -3.98
CA CYS A 170 -5.72 -11.49 -4.52
C CYS A 170 -4.81 -12.58 -3.92
N ALA A 171 -3.53 -12.29 -3.72
CA ALA A 171 -2.60 -13.20 -3.08
C ALA A 171 -2.92 -13.37 -1.57
N ILE A 172 -3.22 -12.27 -0.87
CA ILE A 172 -3.59 -12.27 0.57
C ILE A 172 -4.82 -13.15 0.82
N VAL A 173 -5.85 -13.03 -0.02
CA VAL A 173 -7.13 -13.71 0.21
C VAL A 173 -7.23 -15.10 -0.44
N ASP A 174 -6.15 -15.58 -1.08
CA ASP A 174 -6.13 -16.80 -1.88
C ASP A 174 -7.29 -16.81 -2.91
N ALA A 175 -7.38 -15.74 -3.71
CA ALA A 175 -8.46 -15.55 -4.66
C ALA A 175 -8.48 -16.69 -5.71
N PRO A 176 -9.67 -17.12 -6.19
CA PRO A 176 -9.77 -18.16 -7.20
C PRO A 176 -8.96 -17.81 -8.46
N GLN A 177 -8.22 -18.78 -9.00
CA GLN A 177 -7.35 -18.58 -10.16
C GLN A 177 -8.05 -17.88 -11.34
N SER A 178 -9.33 -18.19 -11.59
CA SER A 178 -10.10 -17.56 -12.67
C SER A 178 -10.34 -16.05 -12.45
N PHE A 179 -10.48 -15.64 -11.19
CA PHE A 179 -10.60 -14.22 -10.82
C PHE A 179 -9.26 -13.51 -11.05
N VAL A 180 -8.17 -14.08 -10.52
CA VAL A 180 -6.81 -13.58 -10.69
C VAL A 180 -6.46 -13.40 -12.17
N GLN A 181 -6.70 -14.43 -12.99
CA GLN A 181 -6.46 -14.37 -14.44
C GLN A 181 -7.27 -13.28 -15.12
N SER A 182 -8.51 -13.02 -14.67
CA SER A 182 -9.33 -11.95 -15.25
C SER A 182 -8.82 -10.55 -14.88
N VAL A 183 -8.35 -10.36 -13.63
CA VAL A 183 -7.72 -9.13 -13.18
C VAL A 183 -6.44 -8.86 -13.97
N ILE A 184 -5.52 -9.83 -14.01
CA ILE A 184 -4.24 -9.67 -14.71
C ILE A 184 -4.46 -9.50 -16.21
N LYS A 185 -5.46 -10.17 -16.80
CA LYS A 185 -5.81 -9.97 -18.21
C LYS A 185 -6.13 -8.50 -18.51
N ASN A 186 -6.90 -7.81 -17.65
CA ASN A 186 -7.19 -6.39 -17.85
C ASN A 186 -5.94 -5.51 -17.84
N LEU A 187 -4.91 -5.91 -17.09
CA LEU A 187 -3.61 -5.24 -17.07
C LEU A 187 -2.78 -5.57 -18.32
N THR A 188 -2.68 -6.85 -18.68
CA THR A 188 -1.86 -7.30 -19.83
C THR A 188 -2.47 -6.93 -21.18
N ASP A 189 -3.79 -6.76 -21.27
CA ASP A 189 -4.47 -6.28 -22.49
C ASP A 189 -4.04 -4.85 -22.87
N LEU A 190 -3.50 -4.09 -21.90
CA LEU A 190 -2.94 -2.76 -22.12
C LEU A 190 -1.45 -2.81 -22.51
N TYR A 191 -0.83 -3.99 -22.45
CA TYR A 191 0.60 -4.13 -22.67
C TYR A 191 0.92 -4.53 -24.11
N LYS A 192 1.91 -3.85 -24.70
CA LYS A 192 2.45 -4.21 -26.01
C LYS A 192 3.94 -4.55 -25.90
N MET A 193 4.29 -5.78 -26.28
CA MET A 193 5.67 -6.27 -26.26
C MET A 193 6.62 -5.33 -27.01
N GLY A 194 7.73 -4.99 -26.37
CA GLY A 194 8.74 -4.05 -26.84
C GLY A 194 8.37 -2.57 -26.71
N GLU A 195 7.16 -2.24 -26.25
CA GLU A 195 6.65 -0.87 -26.10
C GLU A 195 6.14 -0.56 -24.68
N GLY A 196 5.75 -1.58 -23.91
CA GLY A 196 5.27 -1.44 -22.53
C GLY A 196 3.75 -1.29 -22.41
N PRO A 197 3.24 -1.00 -21.20
CA PRO A 197 1.83 -0.70 -20.98
C PRO A 197 1.40 0.63 -21.60
N ASP A 198 0.20 0.68 -22.16
CA ASP A 198 -0.50 1.91 -22.57
C ASP A 198 -1.64 2.21 -21.60
N PHE A 199 -1.29 2.77 -20.44
CA PHE A 199 -2.26 3.17 -19.43
C PHE A 199 -3.02 4.45 -19.79
N TRP A 200 -2.43 5.32 -20.60
CA TRP A 200 -2.92 6.69 -20.80
C TRP A 200 -3.42 6.99 -22.22
N GLY A 201 -3.49 5.98 -23.09
CA GLY A 201 -4.10 6.10 -24.42
C GLY A 201 -3.20 6.72 -25.48
N GLY A 202 -1.97 6.21 -25.61
CA GLY A 202 -1.05 6.47 -26.72
C GLY A 202 0.16 7.32 -26.38
N TYR A 203 0.46 7.54 -25.10
CA TYR A 203 1.63 8.31 -24.66
C TYR A 203 2.92 7.49 -24.57
N GLY A 204 2.82 6.16 -24.71
CA GLY A 204 3.94 5.23 -24.48
C GLY A 204 4.19 5.03 -22.98
N ALA A 205 4.96 4.00 -22.64
CA ALA A 205 5.23 3.65 -21.26
C ALA A 205 6.37 4.51 -20.66
N SER A 206 6.10 5.17 -19.53
CA SER A 206 7.13 5.80 -18.71
C SER A 206 7.78 4.80 -17.74
N ALA A 207 8.83 5.24 -17.03
CA ALA A 207 9.38 4.47 -15.91
C ALA A 207 8.34 4.23 -14.80
N ASP A 208 7.41 5.16 -14.59
CA ASP A 208 6.31 5.03 -13.64
C ASP A 208 5.34 3.93 -14.07
N ASP A 209 4.93 3.94 -15.35
CA ASP A 209 4.02 2.94 -15.92
C ASP A 209 4.62 1.52 -15.84
N LEU A 210 5.89 1.40 -16.22
CA LEU A 210 6.63 0.13 -16.17
C LEU A 210 6.80 -0.35 -14.73
N GLY A 211 7.16 0.55 -13.81
CA GLY A 211 7.30 0.22 -12.40
C GLY A 211 5.99 -0.29 -11.79
N ALA A 212 4.88 0.41 -12.05
CA ALA A 212 3.55 -0.02 -11.63
C ALA A 212 3.15 -1.39 -12.20
N PHE A 213 3.36 -1.60 -13.50
CA PHE A 213 3.04 -2.84 -14.19
C PHE A 213 3.82 -4.03 -13.63
N LEU A 214 5.14 -3.85 -13.44
CA LEU A 214 6.01 -4.87 -12.87
C LEU A 214 5.59 -5.24 -11.43
N THR A 215 5.36 -4.24 -10.58
CA THR A 215 4.91 -4.47 -9.20
C THR A 215 3.57 -5.20 -9.16
N ALA A 216 2.64 -4.87 -10.07
CA ALA A 216 1.36 -5.55 -10.13
C ALA A 216 1.47 -7.02 -10.56
N LEU A 217 2.42 -7.38 -11.42
CA LEU A 217 2.64 -8.77 -11.81
C LEU A 217 3.50 -9.57 -10.84
N ALA A 218 4.24 -8.92 -9.94
CA ALA A 218 5.21 -9.57 -9.06
C ALA A 218 4.66 -10.77 -8.26
N PRO A 219 3.44 -10.72 -7.65
CA PRO A 219 2.89 -11.87 -6.92
C PRO A 219 2.67 -13.13 -7.79
N TYR A 220 2.65 -12.97 -9.11
CA TYR A 220 2.39 -14.01 -10.10
C TYR A 220 3.52 -14.11 -11.14
N ALA A 221 4.74 -13.72 -10.78
CA ALA A 221 5.83 -13.50 -11.72
C ALA A 221 6.15 -14.71 -12.62
N ASP A 222 6.10 -15.92 -12.07
CA ASP A 222 6.39 -17.16 -12.80
C ASP A 222 5.45 -17.37 -14.00
N ASP A 223 4.17 -17.05 -13.84
CA ASP A 223 3.14 -17.23 -14.88
C ASP A 223 3.23 -16.16 -15.98
N TYR A 224 3.81 -14.99 -15.68
CA TYR A 224 3.86 -13.82 -16.56
C TYR A 224 5.29 -13.38 -16.92
N LYS A 225 6.26 -14.29 -16.79
CA LYS A 225 7.69 -14.01 -16.97
C LYS A 225 8.03 -13.29 -18.28
N THR A 226 7.36 -13.62 -19.39
CA THR A 226 7.61 -12.96 -20.68
C THR A 226 7.29 -11.47 -20.66
N TYR A 227 6.22 -11.05 -19.98
CA TYR A 227 5.89 -9.63 -19.82
C TYR A 227 6.87 -8.93 -18.87
N ILE A 228 7.27 -9.63 -17.79
CA ILE A 228 8.22 -9.10 -16.81
C ILE A 228 9.59 -8.86 -17.43
N ASP A 229 10.13 -9.84 -18.16
CA ASP A 229 11.44 -9.73 -18.80
C ASP A 229 11.50 -8.53 -19.77
N ASP A 230 10.45 -8.36 -20.60
CA ASP A 230 10.35 -7.25 -21.54
C ASP A 230 10.19 -5.90 -20.83
N ALA A 231 9.34 -5.83 -19.80
CA ALA A 231 9.11 -4.60 -19.03
C ALA A 231 10.35 -4.17 -18.24
N VAL A 232 11.13 -5.12 -17.70
CA VAL A 232 12.42 -4.81 -17.06
C VAL A 232 13.40 -4.22 -18.08
N GLU A 233 13.53 -4.81 -19.26
CA GLU A 233 14.41 -4.28 -20.32
C GLU A 233 13.99 -2.84 -20.72
N LEU A 234 12.69 -2.57 -20.79
CA LEU A 234 12.17 -1.24 -21.07
C LEU A 234 12.44 -0.26 -19.92
N LEU A 235 12.31 -0.69 -18.66
CA LEU A 235 12.55 0.16 -17.49
C LEU A 235 14.03 0.57 -17.41
N GLU A 236 14.95 -0.36 -17.72
CA GLU A 236 16.39 -0.11 -17.73
C GLU A 236 16.82 0.92 -18.79
N LYS A 237 16.02 1.18 -19.82
CA LYS A 237 16.28 2.25 -20.80
C LYS A 237 16.04 3.65 -20.24
N ASN A 238 15.39 3.76 -19.08
CA ASN A 238 15.00 5.03 -18.46
C ASN A 238 15.89 5.45 -17.28
N VAL A 239 17.00 4.74 -17.01
CA VAL A 239 17.89 5.05 -15.89
C VAL A 239 19.09 5.91 -16.31
N SER A 240 19.50 6.81 -15.42
CA SER A 240 20.74 7.60 -15.51
C SER A 240 21.43 7.67 -14.15
N ASP A 241 22.61 8.28 -14.09
CA ASP A 241 23.29 8.57 -12.81
C ASP A 241 22.49 9.53 -11.91
N ALA A 242 21.53 10.28 -12.47
CA ALA A 242 20.66 11.17 -11.70
C ALA A 242 19.42 10.47 -11.13
N GLY A 243 18.99 9.35 -11.70
CA GLY A 243 17.75 8.68 -11.32
C GLY A 243 17.03 8.06 -12.54
N TYR A 244 15.85 7.50 -12.29
CA TYR A 244 14.94 7.07 -13.35
C TYR A 244 14.15 8.26 -13.89
N THR A 245 13.88 8.21 -15.19
CA THR A 245 13.36 9.34 -15.97
C THR A 245 11.93 9.09 -16.41
N SER A 246 11.13 10.14 -16.29
CA SER A 246 9.84 10.29 -16.95
C SER A 246 9.76 11.69 -17.54
N TRP A 247 9.10 11.85 -18.68
CA TRP A 247 8.99 13.13 -19.40
C TRP A 247 10.31 13.86 -19.70
N GLY A 248 11.42 13.13 -19.75
CA GLY A 248 12.75 13.66 -20.13
C GLY A 248 13.62 14.15 -18.97
N SER A 249 13.16 14.07 -17.73
CA SER A 249 13.95 14.42 -16.54
C SER A 249 13.94 13.33 -15.47
N ALA A 250 15.10 13.07 -14.87
CA ALA A 250 15.20 12.20 -13.70
C ALA A 250 14.50 12.86 -12.50
N ASN A 251 13.68 12.10 -11.78
CA ASN A 251 12.88 12.60 -10.66
C ASN A 251 12.70 11.53 -9.56
N ALA A 252 12.19 11.96 -8.40
CA ALA A 252 11.98 11.10 -7.25
C ALA A 252 10.90 10.04 -7.49
N ASP A 253 9.76 10.44 -8.07
CA ASP A 253 8.57 9.62 -8.29
C ASP A 253 8.92 8.39 -9.15
N SER A 254 9.49 8.61 -10.33
CA SER A 254 9.92 7.55 -11.24
C SER A 254 11.02 6.66 -10.66
N THR A 255 11.92 7.23 -9.85
CA THR A 255 12.96 6.46 -9.16
C THR A 255 12.38 5.59 -8.06
N ALA A 256 11.36 6.08 -7.34
CA ALA A 256 10.62 5.30 -6.36
C ALA A 256 9.83 4.17 -7.04
N MET A 257 9.19 4.41 -8.19
CA MET A 257 8.47 3.37 -8.93
C MET A 257 9.41 2.24 -9.39
N ALA A 258 10.64 2.58 -9.81
CA ALA A 258 11.66 1.58 -10.12
C ALA A 258 12.12 0.80 -8.88
N LEU A 259 12.37 1.47 -7.75
CA LEU A 259 12.72 0.82 -6.49
C LEU A 259 11.63 -0.16 -6.05
N MET A 260 10.36 0.27 -6.10
CA MET A 260 9.20 -0.55 -5.78
C MET A 260 9.16 -1.81 -6.65
N ALA A 261 9.34 -1.67 -7.97
CA ALA A 261 9.31 -2.78 -8.90
C ALA A 261 10.43 -3.79 -8.66
N TYR A 262 11.68 -3.36 -8.54
CA TYR A 262 12.79 -4.28 -8.31
C TYR A 262 12.72 -4.97 -6.94
N SER A 263 12.24 -4.26 -5.92
CA SER A 263 12.01 -4.86 -4.60
C SER A 263 10.93 -5.95 -4.67
N ALA A 264 9.81 -5.67 -5.37
CA ALA A 264 8.72 -6.63 -5.54
C ALA A 264 9.12 -7.86 -6.38
N LEU A 265 10.00 -7.69 -7.36
CA LEU A 265 10.56 -8.77 -8.19
C LEU A 265 11.72 -9.53 -7.53
N ASP A 266 12.09 -9.17 -6.30
CA ASP A 266 13.21 -9.74 -5.56
C ASP A 266 14.57 -9.59 -6.27
N ASP A 267 14.81 -8.47 -6.98
CA ASP A 267 16.08 -8.14 -7.64
C ASP A 267 16.92 -7.18 -6.78
N GLN A 268 17.79 -7.76 -5.93
CA GLN A 268 18.59 -7.02 -4.93
C GLN A 268 19.49 -5.96 -5.56
N GLU A 269 20.24 -6.32 -6.61
CA GLU A 269 21.23 -5.42 -7.21
C GLU A 269 20.55 -4.18 -7.79
N LYS A 270 19.42 -4.38 -8.49
CA LYS A 270 18.66 -3.28 -9.08
C LYS A 270 17.90 -2.48 -8.02
N ALA A 271 17.36 -3.13 -6.98
CA ALA A 271 16.71 -2.45 -5.87
C ALA A 271 17.69 -1.55 -5.11
N ASP A 272 18.87 -2.04 -4.75
CA ASP A 272 19.91 -1.24 -4.08
C ASP A 272 20.35 -0.04 -4.92
N LYS A 273 20.55 -0.25 -6.22
CA LYS A 273 20.90 0.82 -7.15
C LYS A 273 19.78 1.87 -7.23
N ALA A 274 18.51 1.44 -7.34
CA ALA A 274 17.37 2.35 -7.38
C ALA A 274 17.22 3.12 -6.05
N TYR A 275 17.45 2.47 -4.90
CA TYR A 275 17.45 3.11 -3.59
C TYR A 275 18.55 4.18 -3.46
N ASP A 276 19.77 3.87 -3.88
CA ASP A 276 20.89 4.82 -3.84
C ASP A 276 20.64 6.03 -4.75
N LEU A 277 19.95 5.84 -5.88
CA LEU A 277 19.48 6.92 -6.74
C LEU A 277 18.35 7.72 -6.06
N LEU A 278 17.37 7.06 -5.45
CA LEU A 278 16.25 7.70 -4.75
C LEU A 278 16.75 8.63 -3.63
N CYS A 279 17.77 8.19 -2.89
CA CYS A 279 18.39 8.99 -1.82
C CYS A 279 18.95 10.34 -2.30
N LYS A 280 19.21 10.53 -3.60
CA LYS A 280 19.68 11.82 -4.13
C LYS A 280 18.58 12.88 -4.16
N PHE A 281 17.32 12.46 -4.12
CA PHE A 281 16.15 13.33 -4.10
C PHE A 281 15.64 13.61 -2.68
N GLU A 282 16.21 12.97 -1.66
CA GLU A 282 15.89 13.26 -0.27
C GLU A 282 16.26 14.71 0.08
N SER A 283 15.33 15.40 0.75
CA SER A 283 15.52 16.76 1.21
C SER A 283 16.45 16.80 2.44
N LYS A 284 16.62 17.99 3.03
CA LYS A 284 17.32 18.13 4.32
C LYS A 284 16.51 17.59 5.50
N THR A 285 15.20 17.43 5.30
CA THR A 285 14.29 16.80 6.26
C THR A 285 14.29 15.30 5.95
N THR A 286 14.82 14.49 6.86
CA THR A 286 14.91 13.04 6.67
C THR A 286 13.55 12.45 6.27
N GLY A 287 13.55 11.62 5.23
CA GLY A 287 12.36 10.96 4.70
C GLY A 287 11.47 11.84 3.83
N VAL A 288 11.74 13.14 3.68
CA VAL A 288 10.97 14.01 2.77
C VAL A 288 11.68 14.09 1.43
N PHE A 289 10.96 13.88 0.34
CA PHE A 289 11.53 13.84 -1.01
C PHE A 289 11.15 15.08 -1.81
N THR A 290 12.04 15.44 -2.73
CA THR A 290 11.93 16.67 -3.51
C THR A 290 11.48 16.43 -4.95
N TYR A 291 10.75 17.39 -5.49
CA TYR A 291 10.47 17.52 -6.92
C TYR A 291 10.91 18.91 -7.37
N ASP A 292 11.71 18.98 -8.44
CA ASP A 292 12.36 20.23 -8.89
C ASP A 292 13.14 20.97 -7.77
N GLY A 293 13.65 20.21 -6.79
CA GLY A 293 14.45 20.71 -5.67
C GLY A 293 13.65 21.21 -4.46
N GLU A 294 12.32 21.17 -4.52
CA GLU A 294 11.44 21.57 -3.41
C GLU A 294 10.80 20.35 -2.75
N GLU A 295 10.61 20.38 -1.43
CA GLU A 295 9.89 19.32 -0.71
C GLU A 295 8.49 19.12 -1.29
N ASN A 296 8.15 17.88 -1.64
CA ASN A 296 6.94 17.58 -2.38
C ASN A 296 6.20 16.38 -1.77
N ALA A 297 4.90 16.55 -1.51
CA ALA A 297 4.08 15.52 -0.88
C ALA A 297 3.83 14.30 -1.78
N LEU A 298 3.72 14.47 -3.09
CA LEU A 298 3.54 13.35 -4.03
C LEU A 298 4.82 12.53 -4.13
N ALA A 299 5.96 13.18 -4.37
CA ALA A 299 7.27 12.53 -4.37
C ALA A 299 7.55 11.77 -3.05
N THR A 300 7.16 12.37 -1.92
CA THR A 300 7.31 11.73 -0.60
C THR A 300 6.37 10.53 -0.44
N LYS A 301 5.15 10.56 -0.99
CA LYS A 301 4.22 9.42 -0.97
C LYS A 301 4.72 8.26 -1.80
N ASP A 302 5.20 8.52 -3.00
CA ASP A 302 5.73 7.48 -3.89
C ASP A 302 7.00 6.86 -3.30
N ALA A 303 7.91 7.70 -2.78
CA ALA A 303 9.09 7.22 -2.06
C ALA A 303 8.72 6.40 -0.82
N LEU A 304 7.79 6.85 0.01
CA LEU A 304 7.33 6.08 1.18
C LEU A 304 6.78 4.71 0.80
N THR A 305 6.00 4.65 -0.28
CA THR A 305 5.48 3.37 -0.79
C THR A 305 6.63 2.46 -1.21
N ALA A 306 7.57 2.96 -1.99
CA ALA A 306 8.72 2.18 -2.46
C ALA A 306 9.64 1.71 -1.33
N LEU A 307 9.87 2.56 -0.32
CA LEU A 307 10.65 2.21 0.87
C LEU A 307 10.00 1.06 1.67
N GLY A 308 8.67 0.96 1.66
CA GLY A 308 7.95 -0.18 2.26
C GLY A 308 8.29 -1.49 1.56
N TYR A 309 8.16 -1.54 0.23
CA TYR A 309 8.54 -2.73 -0.55
C TYR A 309 10.02 -3.07 -0.38
N TYR A 310 10.90 -2.06 -0.35
CA TYR A 310 12.32 -2.27 -0.14
C TYR A 310 12.64 -2.78 1.26
N THR A 311 11.91 -2.34 2.28
CA THR A 311 12.02 -2.85 3.66
C THR A 311 11.68 -4.34 3.70
N ASP A 312 10.54 -4.74 3.12
CA ASP A 312 10.13 -6.15 3.07
C ASP A 312 11.16 -7.00 2.31
N HIS A 313 11.67 -6.49 1.19
CA HIS A 313 12.73 -7.13 0.41
C HIS A 313 14.01 -7.35 1.23
N LEU A 314 14.50 -6.33 1.93
CA LEU A 314 15.69 -6.42 2.79
C LEU A 314 15.48 -7.41 3.94
N ILE A 315 14.31 -7.40 4.58
CA ILE A 315 13.98 -8.34 5.67
C ILE A 315 13.98 -9.78 5.14
N GLY A 316 13.40 -10.03 3.97
CA GLY A 316 13.35 -11.35 3.33
C GLY A 316 14.74 -11.94 3.00
N ARG A 317 15.79 -11.11 3.00
CA ARG A 317 17.18 -11.51 2.73
C ARG A 317 17.99 -11.82 3.98
N ILE A 318 17.48 -11.51 5.17
CA ILE A 318 18.20 -11.81 6.41
C ILE A 318 18.30 -13.32 6.56
N VAL A 319 19.53 -13.84 6.50
CA VAL A 319 19.78 -15.26 6.74
C VAL A 319 19.71 -15.51 8.25
N ILE A 320 18.75 -16.34 8.67
CA ILE A 320 18.63 -16.84 10.04
C ILE A 320 19.25 -18.24 10.08
N ASP A 321 20.30 -18.45 10.88
CA ASP A 321 20.91 -19.77 11.08
C ASP A 321 19.95 -20.68 11.87
N PRO A 322 19.55 -21.85 11.34
CA PRO A 322 18.65 -22.76 12.04
C PRO A 322 19.25 -23.41 13.31
N ASP A 323 20.56 -23.31 13.55
CA ASP A 323 21.24 -23.87 14.73
C ASP A 323 21.41 -22.88 15.91
N ASP A 324 20.94 -21.63 15.77
CA ASP A 324 20.83 -20.68 16.89
C ASP A 324 19.44 -20.79 17.55
N PRO A 325 19.32 -21.22 18.83
CA PRO A 325 18.04 -21.44 19.46
C PRO A 325 17.45 -20.11 19.92
N THR A 326 17.04 -19.27 18.99
CA THR A 326 16.18 -18.11 19.26
C THR A 326 14.89 -18.26 18.48
N GLU A 327 14.11 -19.26 18.90
CA GLU A 327 12.71 -19.40 18.50
C GLU A 327 11.98 -18.08 18.85
N PRO A 328 11.36 -17.37 17.90
CA PRO A 328 10.47 -16.28 18.24
C PRO A 328 9.27 -16.93 18.92
N THR A 329 9.10 -16.70 20.22
CA THR A 329 7.92 -17.17 20.95
C THR A 329 6.66 -16.45 20.49
N THR A 330 6.16 -16.77 19.29
CA THR A 330 4.74 -16.70 18.98
C THR A 330 4.07 -17.84 19.73
N LYS A 331 3.30 -17.49 20.77
CA LYS A 331 2.45 -18.44 21.50
C LYS A 331 1.47 -19.12 20.54
N LYS A 332 1.85 -20.27 20.01
CA LYS A 332 0.94 -21.23 19.41
C LYS A 332 0.31 -22.00 20.57
N ASN A 333 -0.90 -21.61 20.97
CA ASN A 333 -1.74 -22.46 21.80
C ASN A 333 -3.01 -22.77 21.01
N ALA A 334 -2.88 -23.72 20.11
CA ALA A 334 -4.00 -24.45 19.52
C ALA A 334 -3.86 -25.91 19.94
N GLU A 335 -4.34 -26.23 21.14
CA GLU A 335 -4.65 -27.61 21.48
C GLU A 335 -6.18 -27.77 21.43
N LYS A 336 -6.61 -28.44 20.36
CA LYS A 336 -8.00 -28.79 20.08
C LYS A 336 -8.30 -30.10 20.80
N THR A 337 -9.04 -30.04 21.91
CA THR A 337 -9.62 -31.24 22.54
C THR A 337 -11.13 -31.23 22.40
N THR A 338 -11.60 -32.12 21.54
CA THR A 338 -12.99 -32.50 21.32
C THR A 338 -13.57 -33.17 22.57
N ALA A 339 -14.69 -32.68 23.10
CA ALA A 339 -15.68 -33.52 23.80
C ALA A 339 -17.03 -32.80 23.96
N ASN A 340 -18.03 -33.36 23.27
CA ASN A 340 -19.44 -33.04 23.33
C ASN A 340 -20.07 -33.64 24.59
N LYS A 341 -20.78 -32.86 25.42
CA LYS A 341 -22.03 -33.32 26.07
C LYS A 341 -22.85 -32.18 26.69
N SER A 342 -24.03 -31.98 26.10
CA SER A 342 -25.31 -31.56 26.70
C SER A 342 -25.36 -31.50 28.24
N THR A 343 -25.82 -30.37 28.80
CA THR A 343 -27.04 -30.37 29.61
C THR A 343 -27.75 -29.00 29.63
N LYS A 344 -29.07 -29.12 29.61
CA LYS A 344 -30.15 -28.14 29.63
C LYS A 344 -30.37 -27.62 31.07
N GLU A 345 -30.73 -26.35 31.22
CA GLU A 345 -31.80 -25.79 32.09
C GLU A 345 -31.56 -24.28 32.32
N THR A 346 -32.43 -23.35 31.87
CA THR A 346 -33.75 -22.93 32.36
C THR A 346 -33.68 -21.56 33.06
N THR A 347 -34.07 -20.54 32.29
CA THR A 347 -34.95 -19.41 32.66
C THR A 347 -34.74 -18.67 33.98
N LYS A 348 -34.47 -17.35 33.89
CA LYS A 348 -35.27 -16.36 34.64
C LYS A 348 -35.33 -14.99 33.96
N LYS A 349 -36.57 -14.63 33.67
CA LYS A 349 -37.09 -13.37 33.15
C LYS A 349 -37.06 -12.31 34.26
N SER A 350 -36.66 -11.09 33.94
CA SER A 350 -36.98 -9.89 34.73
C SER A 350 -37.35 -8.75 33.79
N THR A 351 -38.43 -8.09 34.14
CA THR A 351 -39.23 -7.14 33.37
C THR A 351 -39.12 -5.74 33.95
N SER A 352 -38.95 -4.71 33.11
CA SER A 352 -39.56 -3.37 33.26
C SER A 352 -39.17 -2.50 32.04
N LYS A 353 -40.10 -2.24 31.11
CA LYS A 353 -40.96 -1.03 30.98
C LYS A 353 -40.22 0.31 30.76
N LYS A 354 -40.33 0.83 29.52
CA LYS A 354 -41.14 2.02 29.10
C LYS A 354 -40.35 2.96 28.15
N SER A 355 -40.83 3.08 26.90
CA SER A 355 -40.50 4.10 25.88
C SER A 355 -41.18 5.46 26.18
N PRO A 356 -41.22 6.48 25.29
CA PRO A 356 -40.46 6.79 24.04
C PRO A 356 -39.97 8.27 23.96
N ALA A 357 -39.16 8.64 22.95
CA ALA A 357 -39.21 9.98 22.33
C ALA A 357 -38.50 10.04 20.96
N THR A 358 -39.28 10.45 19.97
CA THR A 358 -38.96 10.93 18.63
C THR A 358 -38.25 12.30 18.63
N GLY A 359 -37.48 12.64 17.59
CA GLY A 359 -37.18 14.04 17.26
C GLY A 359 -36.06 14.26 16.24
N ASN A 360 -36.44 14.66 15.02
CA ASN A 360 -35.61 15.17 13.92
C ASN A 360 -34.72 16.36 14.29
N ASN A 361 -33.66 16.59 13.50
CA ASN A 361 -33.29 17.88 12.85
C ASN A 361 -32.21 17.56 11.78
N ALA A 362 -32.44 17.72 10.47
CA ALA A 362 -32.53 18.95 9.69
C ALA A 362 -31.22 19.77 9.64
N ALA A 363 -30.55 19.63 8.49
CA ALA A 363 -29.63 20.51 7.77
C ALA A 363 -29.08 21.80 8.43
N ALA A 364 -27.77 22.00 8.28
CA ALA A 364 -27.18 23.30 7.97
C ALA A 364 -25.95 23.10 7.08
N ALA A 365 -26.11 23.50 5.81
CA ALA A 365 -25.02 23.69 4.86
C ALA A 365 -24.17 24.90 5.30
N GLY A 366 -22.84 24.73 5.26
CA GLY A 366 -21.87 25.80 5.47
C GLY A 366 -20.74 25.65 4.48
N VAL A 367 -20.89 26.27 3.32
CA VAL A 367 -19.85 26.43 2.31
C VAL A 367 -18.76 27.33 2.88
N MET A 368 -17.53 26.83 3.01
CA MET A 368 -16.34 27.67 3.13
C MET A 368 -15.48 27.46 1.88
N ALA A 369 -15.49 28.47 1.02
CA ALA A 369 -14.60 28.57 -0.13
C ALA A 369 -13.18 28.85 0.38
N ILE A 370 -12.21 28.03 -0.02
CA ILE A 370 -10.79 28.36 0.07
C ILE A 370 -10.30 28.61 -1.34
N THR A 371 -10.05 29.87 -1.65
CA THR A 371 -9.30 30.33 -2.82
C THR A 371 -7.83 29.92 -2.67
N ALA A 372 -7.33 29.05 -3.54
CA ALA A 372 -5.90 28.85 -3.74
C ALA A 372 -5.49 29.48 -5.09
N ALA A 373 -4.58 30.45 -5.00
CA ALA A 373 -4.09 31.24 -6.11
C ALA A 373 -3.21 30.37 -7.03
N GLY A 374 -3.66 30.19 -8.27
CA GLY A 374 -2.81 29.74 -9.36
C GLY A 374 -2.01 30.91 -9.93
N ALA A 375 -0.73 30.66 -10.20
CA ALA A 375 0.04 31.46 -11.15
C ALA A 375 0.78 30.51 -12.10
N CYS A 376 0.03 29.99 -13.07
CA CYS A 376 0.57 29.48 -14.33
C CYS A 376 1.09 30.68 -15.15
N LEU A 377 2.37 30.71 -15.50
CA LEU A 377 2.85 31.50 -16.63
C LEU A 377 3.12 30.58 -17.81
N LEU A 378 2.05 30.34 -18.57
CA LEU A 378 2.10 29.80 -19.93
C LEU A 378 2.59 30.89 -20.88
N LEU A 379 3.76 30.70 -21.50
CA LEU A 379 4.14 31.43 -22.71
C LEU A 379 3.90 30.55 -23.94
N ALA A 380 2.73 30.74 -24.53
CA ALA A 380 2.31 30.16 -25.79
C ALA A 380 3.19 30.67 -26.96
N LYS A 381 3.86 29.75 -27.65
CA LYS A 381 4.52 30.01 -28.94
C LYS A 381 3.49 29.86 -30.06
N LYS A 382 3.05 30.99 -30.64
CA LYS A 382 2.19 31.00 -31.84
C LYS A 382 2.95 30.47 -33.06
N ARG A 383 2.31 29.55 -33.77
CA ARG A 383 2.67 29.09 -35.11
C ARG A 383 2.73 30.26 -36.12
N LYS A 384 3.79 30.28 -36.93
CA LYS A 384 3.71 30.39 -38.39
C LYS A 384 4.74 29.45 -38.99
#